data_AF-A0A2L2Z6W3-F1
#
_entry.id   AF-A0A2L2Z6W3-F1
#
_cell.length_a   1.000
_cell.length_b   1.000
_cell.length_c   1.000
_cell.angle_alpha   90.00
_cell.angle_beta   90.00
_cell.angle_gamma   90.00
#
_symmetry.space_group_name_H-M   'P 1'
#
loop_
_entity.id
_entity.type
_entity.pdbx_description
1 polymer ?
#
loop_
_entity_poly.entity_id
_entity_poly.type
_entity_poly.pdbx_seq_one_letter_code
_entity_poly.pdbx_strand_id
1 'polypeptide(L)' 'EGYGTFYNIENNKFTFTVSAFRRCSNTSASKLCQHIERSLISMQHLLVSAKL' A
#
# COMPACT_ATOMS: atom_id res chain seq x y z
N GLU A 1 -4.55 -7.42 16.66
CA GLU A 1 -3.73 -6.29 16.16
C GLU A 1 -3.75 -6.37 14.65
N GLY A 2 -4.20 -5.33 13.96
CA GLY A 2 -4.39 -5.43 12.51
C GLY A 2 -4.83 -4.12 11.86
N TYR A 3 -4.98 -4.18 10.54
CA TYR A 3 -5.36 -3.07 9.70
C TYR A 3 -6.68 -3.37 9.00
N GLY A 4 -7.50 -2.34 8.78
CA GLY A 4 -8.53 -2.39 7.75
C GLY A 4 -7.98 -1.72 6.50
N THR A 5 -8.01 -2.40 5.36
CA THR A 5 -7.52 -1.86 4.09
C THR A 5 -8.58 -2.03 3.01
N PHE A 6 -8.96 -0.94 2.38
CA PHE A 6 -9.88 -0.89 1.25
C PHE A 6 -9.19 -0.18 0.09
N TYR A 7 -9.56 -0.52 -1.14
CA TYR A 7 -8.98 0.10 -2.32
C TYR A 7 -10.01 0.28 -3.43
N ASN A 8 -9.78 1.31 -4.24
CA ASN A 8 -10.46 1.53 -5.51
C ASN A 8 -9.43 1.66 -6.63
N ILE A 9 -9.74 1.11 -7.79
CA ILE A 9 -8.88 1.12 -8.97
C ILE A 9 -9.56 1.95 -10.05
N GLU A 10 -8.85 2.94 -10.56
CA GLU A 10 -9.24 3.74 -11.71
C GLU A 10 -8.14 3.66 -12.78
N ASN A 11 -8.44 4.04 -14.02
CA ASN A 11 -7.55 3.83 -15.17
C ASN A 11 -6.09 4.27 -14.94
N ASN A 12 -5.86 5.36 -14.18
CA ASN A 12 -4.54 5.94 -13.96
C ASN A 12 -4.15 6.10 -12.49
N LYS A 13 -4.92 5.54 -11.55
CA LYS A 13 -4.61 5.69 -10.11
C LYS A 13 -5.21 4.56 -9.27
N PHE A 14 -4.54 4.29 -8.17
CA PHE A 14 -5.05 3.47 -7.07
C PHE A 14 -5.35 4.38 -5.88
N THR A 15 -6.52 4.23 -5.28
CA THR A 15 -6.88 4.93 -4.04
C THR A 15 -6.97 3.91 -2.92
N PHE A 16 -6.17 4.07 -1.87
CA PHE A 16 -6.19 3.20 -0.69
C PHE A 16 -6.74 3.94 0.53
N THR A 17 -7.60 3.28 1.29
CA THR A 17 -8.00 3.70 2.63
C THR A 17 -7.50 2.68 3.64
N VAL A 18 -6.63 3.11 4.56
CA VAL A 18 -6.05 2.26 5.59
C VAL A 18 -6.45 2.77 6.96
N SER A 19 -6.97 1.87 7.80
CA SER A 19 -7.29 2.13 9.20
C SER A 19 -6.43 1.27 10.12
N ALA A 20 -6.08 1.83 11.28
CA ALA A 20 -5.36 1.16 12.35
C ALA A 20 -5.83 1.72 13.70
N PHE A 21 -5.84 0.88 14.73
CA PHE A 21 -6.18 1.35 16.08
C PHE A 21 -5.01 2.12 16.68
N ARG A 22 -5.20 3.41 16.98
CA ARG A 22 -4.15 4.27 17.57
C ARG A 22 -3.53 3.72 18.86
N ARG A 23 -4.31 2.96 19.65
CA ARG A 23 -3.84 2.32 20.90
C ARG A 23 -2.86 1.16 20.68
N CYS A 24 -2.76 0.61 19.47
CA CYS A 24 -1.87 -0.50 19.17
C CYS A 24 -0.55 0.03 18.60
N SER A 25 0.51 0.02 19.43
CA SER A 25 1.85 0.51 19.07
C SER A 25 2.48 -0.23 17.88
N ASN A 26 2.03 -1.46 17.63
CA ASN A 26 2.53 -2.31 16.56
C ASN A 26 1.93 -1.96 15.20
N THR A 27 0.91 -1.08 15.15
CA THR A 27 0.23 -0.71 13.90
C THR A 27 0.32 0.78 13.60
N SER A 28 0.50 1.13 12.32
CA SER A 28 0.47 2.52 11.86
C SER A 28 -0.07 2.60 10.43
N ALA A 29 -1.26 3.16 10.28
CA ALA A 29 -1.93 3.28 8.98
C ALA A 29 -1.08 4.08 7.98
N SER A 30 -0.44 5.17 8.41
CA SER A 30 0.43 5.98 7.56
C SER A 30 1.66 5.21 7.08
N LYS A 31 2.33 4.45 7.97
CA LYS A 31 3.46 3.61 7.59
C LYS A 31 3.02 2.53 6.60
N LEU A 32 1.88 1.88 6.82
CA LEU A 32 1.38 0.87 5.89
C LEU A 32 1.05 1.47 4.51
N CYS A 33 0.42 2.65 4.44
CA CYS A 33 0.21 3.34 3.16
C CYS A 33 1.52 3.60 2.40
N GLN A 34 2.55 4.09 3.10
CA GLN A 34 3.88 4.33 2.49
C GLN A 34 4.52 3.04 1.99
N HIS A 35 4.35 1.94 2.71
CA HIS A 35 4.85 0.63 2.28
C HIS A 35 4.10 0.12 1.05
N ILE A 36 2.78 0.25 1.00
CA ILE A 36 1.97 -0.13 -0.17
C ILE A 36 2.43 0.62 -1.41
N GLU A 37 2.60 1.95 -1.30
CA GLU A 37 3.07 2.79 -2.40
C GLU A 37 4.44 2.32 -2.93
N ARG A 38 5.41 2.15 -2.03
CA ARG A 38 6.75 1.66 -2.39
C ARG A 38 6.71 0.27 -3.01
N SER A 39 5.88 -0.63 -2.47
CA SER A 39 5.73 -1.98 -3.01
C SER A 39 5.17 -1.97 -4.42
N LEU A 40 4.17 -1.13 -4.74
CA LEU A 40 3.63 -1.00 -6.09
C LEU A 40 4.68 -0.49 -7.07
N ILE A 41 5.44 0.53 -6.67
CA ILE A 41 6.56 1.06 -7.47
C ILE A 41 7.63 -0.02 -7.69
N SER A 42 8.02 -0.75 -6.65
CA SER A 42 9.00 -1.84 -6.78
C SER A 42 8.50 -2.96 -7.69
N MET A 43 7.23 -3.35 -7.61
CA MET A 43 6.64 -4.36 -8.49
C MET A 43 6.64 -3.89 -9.95
N GLN A 44 6.30 -2.63 -10.20
CA GLN A 44 6.40 -2.03 -11.53
C GLN A 44 7.85 -2.05 -12.05
N HIS A 45 8.81 -1.64 -11.22
CA HIS A 45 10.23 -1.68 -11.58
C HIS A 45 10.70 -3.10 -11.89
N LEU A 46 10.25 -4.10 -11.13
CA LEU A 46 10.60 -5.49 -11.37
C LEU A 46 10.09 -5.96 -12.74
N LEU A 47 8.84 -5.67 -13.09
CA LEU A 47 8.27 -6.01 -14.41
C LEU A 47 9.01 -5.31 -15.56
N VAL A 48 9.33 -4.02 -15.39
CA VAL A 48 10.06 -3.25 -16.41
C VAL A 48 11.51 -3.72 -16.55
N SER A 49 12.17 -4.06 -15.43
CA SER A 49 13.57 -4.50 -15.43
C SER A 49 13.71 -5.94 -15.92
N ALA A 50 12.70 -6.77 -15.66
CA ALA A 50 12.70 -8.17 -16.06
C ALA A 50 12.55 -8.38 -17.57
N LYS A 51 12.18 -7.35 -18.35
CA LYS A 51 12.05 -7.37 -19.82
C LYS A 51 11.84 -8.79 -20.39
N LEU A 52 10.60 -9.28 -20.24
CA LEU A 52 9.95 -10.07 -21.28
C LEU A 52 9.84 -9.22 -22.56
#